data_AF-A0A925P8Q1-F1
#
_entry.id   AF-A0A925P8Q1-F1
#
_cell.length_a   1.000
_cell.length_b   1.000
_cell.length_c   1.000
_cell.angle_alpha   90.00
_cell.angle_beta   90.00
_cell.angle_gamma   90.00
#
_symmetry.space_group_name_H-M   'P 1'
#
loop_
_entity.id
_entity.type
_entity.pdbx_description
1 polymer ?
#
loop_
_entity_poly.entity_id
_entity_poly.type
_entity_poly.pdbx_seq_one_letter_code
_entity_poly.pdbx_strand_id
1 'polypeptide(L)'
;MLGWTKWAIAIAVAGLAMGEAASSFAAGDTTVAVQRLGPPEVEARPEVEARREALLKQMLARPSDLDLAFEYATLSSQVGDYEGAISTLERMLIYAPNTSRLQLELGVLYYRLGAYDVARSYF
;
A
#
# COMPACT_ATOMS: atom_id res chain seq x y z
N MET A 1 26.96 -9.30 14.03
CA MET A 1 26.09 -9.00 15.19
C MET A 1 25.24 -7.79 14.81
N LEU A 2 23.93 -8.00 14.72
CA LEU A 2 22.88 -7.06 14.33
C LEU A 2 22.86 -5.78 15.19
N GLY A 3 22.57 -4.65 14.55
CA GLY A 3 22.21 -3.39 15.21
C GLY A 3 21.04 -2.72 14.50
N TRP A 4 19.91 -3.43 14.39
CA TRP A 4 18.66 -3.02 13.74
C TRP A 4 17.78 -2.09 14.59
N THR A 5 18.35 -1.19 15.39
CA THR A 5 17.57 -0.38 16.36
C THR A 5 17.25 1.03 15.87
N LYS A 6 16.76 1.18 14.64
CA LYS A 6 16.27 2.47 14.12
C LYS A 6 14.84 2.41 13.57
N TRP A 7 13.94 1.76 14.28
CA TRP A 7 12.49 1.94 14.10
C TRP A 7 11.83 1.92 15.48
N ALA A 8 11.98 3.01 16.24
CA ALA A 8 11.18 3.27 17.42
C ALA A 8 10.24 4.43 17.09
N ILE A 9 8.98 4.06 16.85
CA ILE A 9 7.80 4.92 16.77
C ILE A 9 7.65 5.64 18.11
N ALA A 10 7.46 6.96 18.09
CA ALA A 10 6.79 7.68 19.16
C ALA A 10 6.07 8.90 18.60
N ILE A 11 4.83 8.66 18.19
CA ILE A 11 3.79 9.69 18.06
C ILE A 11 3.45 10.14 19.48
N ALA A 12 3.55 11.43 19.76
CA ALA A 12 2.99 12.04 20.96
C ALA A 12 2.15 13.25 20.55
N VAL A 13 0.83 13.01 20.52
CA VAL A 13 -0.24 14.02 20.50
C VAL A 13 -0.46 14.48 21.94
N ALA A 14 -0.42 15.80 22.19
CA ALA A 14 -1.29 16.51 23.13
C ALA A 14 -0.82 17.96 23.31
N GLY A 15 -1.62 18.91 22.83
CA GLY A 15 -1.43 20.33 23.03
C GLY A 15 -2.75 21.06 22.83
N LEU A 16 -3.65 20.85 23.79
CA LEU A 16 -4.97 21.46 23.91
C LEU A 16 -4.86 22.98 23.97
N ALA A 17 -5.27 23.68 22.91
CA ALA A 17 -5.47 25.13 22.94
C ALA A 17 -6.98 25.41 23.05
N MET A 18 -7.41 25.81 24.24
CA MET A 18 -8.69 26.50 24.47
C MET A 18 -8.52 27.95 24.02
N GLY A 19 -9.40 28.44 23.15
CA GLY A 19 -9.46 29.86 22.84
C GLY A 19 -10.35 30.21 21.65
N GLU A 20 -11.48 30.86 21.97
CA GLU A 20 -12.23 31.83 21.15
C GLU A 20 -13.10 31.26 20.00
N ALA A 21 -14.43 31.28 20.12
CA ALA A 21 -15.34 32.43 20.05
C ALA A 21 -15.50 33.00 18.63
N ALA A 22 -16.77 33.09 18.24
CA ALA A 22 -17.32 33.86 17.13
C ALA A 22 -16.93 33.41 15.71
N SER A 23 -17.91 32.88 14.97
CA SER A 23 -18.72 33.71 14.07
C SER A 23 -19.57 32.81 13.18
N SER A 24 -20.88 32.91 13.34
CA SER A 24 -21.82 32.54 12.30
C SER A 24 -21.54 33.40 11.07
N PHE A 25 -21.17 32.78 9.97
CA PHE A 25 -21.30 33.39 8.65
C PHE A 25 -21.93 32.36 7.71
N ALA A 26 -23.23 32.53 7.51
CA ALA A 26 -23.91 31.98 6.36
C ALA A 26 -23.35 32.66 5.10
N ALA A 27 -22.57 31.91 4.34
CA ALA A 27 -22.25 32.16 2.94
C ALA A 27 -22.24 30.76 2.31
N GLY A 28 -23.21 30.43 1.47
CA GLY A 28 -23.19 30.89 0.10
C GLY A 28 -22.98 29.63 -0.74
N ASP A 29 -24.07 29.16 -1.33
CA ASP A 29 -24.13 28.08 -2.31
C ASP A 29 -22.99 28.20 -3.32
N THR A 30 -22.03 27.30 -3.23
CA THR A 30 -21.08 27.01 -4.32
C THR A 30 -20.81 25.52 -4.30
N THR A 31 -21.81 24.76 -4.73
CA THR A 31 -21.57 23.45 -5.36
C THR A 31 -20.78 23.66 -6.65
N VAL A 32 -19.49 23.99 -6.52
CA VAL A 32 -18.56 23.77 -7.62
C VAL A 32 -18.30 22.28 -7.62
N ALA A 33 -19.08 21.55 -8.41
CA ALA A 33 -18.71 20.24 -8.89
C ALA A 33 -17.41 20.42 -9.69
N VAL A 34 -16.28 20.38 -8.97
CA VAL A 34 -14.97 20.20 -9.57
C VAL A 34 -15.01 18.79 -10.14
N GLN A 35 -15.50 18.67 -11.38
CA GLN A 35 -15.17 17.55 -12.24
C GLN A 35 -13.66 17.61 -12.39
N ARG A 36 -12.97 16.94 -11.47
CA ARG A 36 -11.54 16.70 -11.52
C ARG A 36 -11.35 15.78 -12.71
N LEU A 37 -11.21 16.37 -13.89
CA LEU A 37 -10.59 15.74 -15.05
C LEU A 37 -9.10 15.61 -14.72
N GLY A 38 -8.79 14.71 -13.78
CA GLY A 38 -7.46 14.16 -13.64
C GLY A 38 -7.13 13.35 -14.90
N PRO A 39 -5.86 13.00 -15.13
CA PRO A 39 -5.52 11.93 -16.09
C PRO A 39 -6.39 10.70 -15.77
N PRO A 40 -6.59 9.75 -16.70
CA PRO A 40 -7.31 8.53 -16.39
C PRO A 40 -6.54 7.81 -15.27
N GLU A 41 -6.92 8.10 -14.04
CA GLU A 41 -6.72 7.26 -12.88
C GLU A 41 -7.20 5.92 -13.39
N VAL A 42 -6.28 4.96 -13.47
CA VAL A 42 -6.57 3.62 -13.97
C VAL A 42 -7.60 3.09 -12.99
N GLU A 43 -8.87 3.38 -13.23
CA GLU A 43 -9.98 3.08 -12.33
C GLU A 43 -9.88 1.60 -12.11
N ALA A 44 -9.46 1.23 -10.90
CA ALA A 44 -9.31 -0.15 -10.51
C ALA A 44 -10.65 -0.81 -10.84
N ARG A 45 -10.63 -1.73 -11.82
CA ARG A 45 -11.87 -2.35 -12.29
C ARG A 45 -12.56 -2.90 -11.05
N PRO A 46 -13.86 -2.65 -10.83
CA PRO A 46 -14.53 -3.02 -9.58
C PRO A 46 -14.41 -4.53 -9.30
N GLU A 47 -14.28 -5.35 -10.34
CA GLU A 47 -13.98 -6.78 -10.26
C GLU A 47 -12.60 -7.10 -9.67
N VAL A 48 -11.57 -6.33 -10.02
CA VAL A 48 -10.20 -6.48 -9.50
C VAL A 48 -10.17 -6.14 -8.02
N GLU A 49 -10.80 -5.03 -7.61
CA GLU A 49 -10.88 -4.65 -6.20
C GLU A 49 -11.68 -5.67 -5.37
N ALA A 50 -12.82 -6.14 -5.87
CA ALA A 50 -13.58 -7.19 -5.22
C ALA A 50 -12.76 -8.48 -5.05
N ARG A 51 -11.95 -8.84 -6.04
CA ARG A 51 -11.06 -10.00 -5.96
C ARG A 51 -9.94 -9.79 -4.93
N ARG A 52 -9.32 -8.61 -4.91
CA ARG A 52 -8.30 -8.25 -3.92
C ARG A 52 -8.82 -8.32 -2.49
N GLU A 53 -10.02 -7.83 -2.24
CA GLU A 53 -10.68 -7.91 -0.94
C GLU A 53 -10.96 -9.38 -0.53
N ALA A 54 -11.41 -10.20 -1.47
CA ALA A 54 -11.61 -11.63 -1.22
C ALA A 54 -10.30 -12.37 -0.91
N LEU A 55 -9.20 -12.01 -1.59
CA LEU A 55 -7.88 -12.56 -1.33
C LEU A 55 -7.37 -12.14 0.05
N LEU A 56 -7.55 -10.86 0.43
CA LEU A 56 -7.14 -10.36 1.73
C LEU A 56 -7.81 -11.15 2.88
N LYS A 57 -9.11 -11.43 2.77
CA LYS A 57 -9.83 -12.30 3.72
C LYS A 57 -9.23 -13.70 3.81
N GLN A 58 -8.87 -14.29 2.68
CA GLN A 58 -8.25 -15.62 2.67
C GLN A 58 -6.85 -15.61 3.26
N MET A 59 -6.07 -14.56 3.00
CA MET A 59 -4.74 -14.37 3.57
C MET A 59 -4.77 -14.16 5.09
N LEU A 60 -5.83 -13.55 5.63
CA LEU A 60 -6.02 -13.47 7.08
C LEU A 60 -6.21 -14.85 7.71
N ALA A 61 -6.88 -15.77 7.01
CA ALA A 61 -7.04 -17.15 7.46
C ALA A 61 -5.76 -18.00 7.21
N ARG A 62 -5.00 -17.68 6.17
CA ARG A 62 -3.79 -18.43 5.74
C ARG A 62 -2.62 -17.47 5.48
N PRO A 63 -2.01 -16.89 6.53
CA PRO A 63 -1.05 -15.80 6.39
C PRO A 63 0.29 -16.20 5.75
N SER A 64 0.60 -17.49 5.69
CA SER A 64 1.81 -18.04 5.08
C SER A 64 1.59 -18.63 3.68
N ASP A 65 0.39 -18.48 3.12
CA ASP A 65 0.07 -19.00 1.78
C ASP A 65 0.63 -18.06 0.71
N LEU A 66 1.69 -18.52 0.05
CA LEU A 66 2.39 -17.79 -1.00
C LEU A 66 1.52 -17.56 -2.23
N ASP A 67 0.67 -18.50 -2.60
CA ASP A 67 -0.11 -18.40 -3.83
C ASP A 67 -1.14 -17.29 -3.73
N LEU A 68 -1.80 -17.17 -2.57
CA LEU A 68 -2.69 -16.03 -2.28
C LEU A 68 -1.93 -14.70 -2.30
N ALA A 69 -0.74 -14.66 -1.72
CA ALA A 69 0.09 -13.46 -1.67
C ALA A 69 0.53 -13.02 -3.08
N PHE A 70 0.94 -13.96 -3.93
CA PHE A 70 1.29 -13.67 -5.32
C PHE A 70 0.10 -13.19 -6.14
N GLU A 71 -1.07 -13.80 -5.97
CA GLU A 71 -2.27 -13.36 -6.68
C GLU A 71 -2.66 -11.94 -6.27
N TYR A 72 -2.66 -11.66 -4.96
CA TYR A 72 -2.95 -10.33 -4.45
C TYR A 72 -1.96 -9.29 -4.96
N ALA A 73 -0.65 -9.57 -4.88
CA ALA A 73 0.39 -8.67 -5.36
C ALA A 73 0.29 -8.40 -6.86
N THR A 74 -0.06 -9.42 -7.65
CA THR A 74 -0.27 -9.28 -9.10
C THR A 74 -1.41 -8.31 -9.39
N LEU A 75 -2.58 -8.50 -8.77
CA LEU A 75 -3.73 -7.62 -8.96
C LEU A 75 -3.46 -6.21 -8.45
N SER A 76 -2.76 -6.08 -7.32
CA SER A 76 -2.36 -4.79 -6.75
C SER A 76 -1.47 -4.02 -7.73
N SER A 77 -0.52 -4.72 -8.35
CA SER A 77 0.38 -4.13 -9.35
C SER A 77 -0.34 -3.69 -10.62
N GLN A 78 -1.40 -4.38 -11.02
CA GLN A 78 -2.18 -4.03 -12.22
C GLN A 78 -2.91 -2.69 -12.05
N VAL A 79 -3.31 -2.36 -10.83
CA VAL A 79 -3.99 -1.09 -10.50
C VAL A 79 -3.02 -0.01 -10.01
N GLY A 80 -1.71 -0.27 -10.08
CA GLY A 80 -0.66 0.68 -9.70
C GLY A 80 -0.37 0.72 -8.19
N ASP A 81 -1.00 -0.13 -7.38
CA ASP A 81 -0.70 -0.27 -5.96
C ASP A 81 0.54 -1.16 -5.74
N TYR A 82 1.69 -0.61 -6.12
CA TYR A 82 2.97 -1.30 -5.98
C TYR A 82 3.38 -1.43 -4.50
N GLU A 83 3.07 -0.45 -3.66
CA GLU A 83 3.39 -0.49 -2.22
C GLU A 83 2.64 -1.62 -1.51
N GLY A 84 1.33 -1.77 -1.77
CA GLY A 84 0.53 -2.86 -1.24
C GLY A 84 1.00 -4.23 -1.74
N ALA A 85 1.40 -4.32 -3.01
CA ALA A 85 1.99 -5.53 -3.57
C ALA A 85 3.30 -5.92 -2.88
N ILE A 86 4.22 -4.95 -2.73
CA ILE A 86 5.53 -5.14 -2.09
C ILE A 86 5.35 -5.57 -0.63
N SER A 87 4.57 -4.82 0.15
CA SER A 87 4.33 -5.12 1.57
C SER A 87 3.78 -6.54 1.76
N THR A 88 2.90 -6.98 0.86
CA THR A 88 2.34 -8.33 0.90
C THR A 88 3.42 -9.39 0.67
N LEU A 89 4.30 -9.20 -0.32
CA LEU A 89 5.35 -10.16 -0.66
C LEU A 89 6.54 -10.12 0.31
N GLU A 90 6.91 -8.95 0.85
CA GLU A 90 7.97 -8.85 1.85
C GLU A 90 7.64 -9.65 3.11
N ARG A 91 6.36 -9.63 3.55
CA ARG A 91 5.90 -10.47 4.66
C ARG A 91 6.12 -11.95 4.38
N MET A 92 6.05 -12.37 3.12
CA MET A 92 6.27 -13.76 2.74
C MET A 92 7.73 -14.21 2.87
N LEU A 93 8.69 -13.28 2.92
CA LEU A 93 10.09 -13.60 3.18
C LEU A 93 10.29 -14.23 4.57
N ILE A 94 9.37 -13.99 5.51
CA ILE A 94 9.39 -14.62 6.84
C ILE A 94 9.18 -16.14 6.72
N TYR A 95 8.31 -16.56 5.80
CA TYR A 95 7.93 -17.96 5.62
C TYR A 95 8.82 -18.67 4.60
N ALA A 96 9.25 -17.96 3.56
CA ALA A 96 9.93 -18.56 2.41
C ALA A 96 11.07 -17.67 1.86
N PRO A 97 12.10 -17.36 2.66
CA PRO A 97 13.12 -16.35 2.34
C PRO A 97 13.94 -16.63 1.07
N ASN A 98 14.13 -17.91 0.73
CA ASN A 98 14.98 -18.33 -0.38
C ASN A 98 14.20 -18.72 -1.64
N THR A 99 12.95 -18.26 -1.75
CA THR A 99 12.11 -18.57 -2.92
C THR A 99 12.50 -17.66 -4.08
N SER A 100 13.08 -18.22 -5.14
CA SER A 100 13.51 -17.43 -6.31
C SER A 100 12.38 -16.62 -6.95
N ARG A 101 11.16 -17.18 -6.98
CA ARG A 101 9.97 -16.46 -7.47
C ARG A 101 9.70 -15.22 -6.63
N LEU A 102 9.78 -15.33 -5.30
CA LEU A 102 9.50 -14.21 -4.40
C LEU A 102 10.52 -13.09 -4.57
N GLN A 103 11.80 -13.44 -4.69
CA GLN A 103 12.88 -12.49 -4.96
C GLN A 103 12.68 -11.77 -6.30
N LEU A 104 12.35 -12.52 -7.37
CA LEU A 104 12.09 -11.96 -8.69
C LEU A 104 10.91 -10.97 -8.69
N GLU A 105 9.78 -11.38 -8.11
CA GLU A 105 8.58 -10.52 -8.05
C GLU A 105 8.87 -9.24 -7.25
N LEU A 106 9.54 -9.34 -6.09
CA LEU A 106 9.96 -8.16 -5.32
C LEU A 106 10.88 -7.24 -6.14
N GLY A 107 11.88 -7.79 -6.83
CA GLY A 107 12.77 -7.00 -7.71
C GLY A 107 12.00 -6.25 -8.80
N VAL A 108 11.05 -6.91 -9.46
CA VAL A 108 10.19 -6.29 -10.48
C VAL A 108 9.31 -5.19 -9.87
N LEU A 109 8.73 -5.41 -8.70
CA LEU A 109 7.87 -4.43 -8.05
C LEU A 109 8.65 -3.20 -7.59
N TYR A 110 9.82 -3.37 -6.96
CA TYR A 110 10.67 -2.24 -6.60
C TYR A 110 11.14 -1.46 -7.83
N TYR A 111 11.42 -2.14 -8.94
CA TYR A 111 11.75 -1.48 -10.19
C TYR A 111 10.59 -0.62 -10.71
N ARG A 112 9.36 -1.14 -10.68
CA ARG A 112 8.14 -0.42 -11.07
C ARG A 112 7.82 0.76 -10.16
N LEU A 113 8.12 0.64 -8.86
CA LEU A 113 8.01 1.72 -7.89
C LEU A 113 9.07 2.82 -8.11
N GLY A 114 10.15 2.52 -8.85
CA GLY A 114 11.29 3.43 -9.08
C GLY A 114 12.41 3.30 -8.04
N ALA A 115 12.32 2.32 -7.13
CA ALA A 115 13.34 2.02 -6.12
C ALA A 115 14.45 1.14 -6.71
N TYR A 116 15.18 1.66 -7.71
CA TYR A 116 16.12 0.88 -8.51
C TYR A 116 17.29 0.28 -7.72
N ASP A 117 17.78 0.98 -6.70
CA ASP A 117 18.87 0.47 -5.85
C ASP A 117 18.42 -0.76 -5.05
N VAL A 118 17.18 -0.73 -4.55
CA VAL A 118 16.57 -1.87 -3.85
C VAL A 118 16.27 -2.99 -4.85
N ALA A 119 15.68 -2.68 -6.00
CA ALA A 119 15.41 -3.67 -7.05
C ALA A 119 16.69 -4.43 -7.46
N ARG A 120 17.84 -3.76 -7.52
CA ARG A 120 19.13 -4.40 -7.85
C ARG A 120 19.57 -5.44 -6.82
N SER A 121 19.21 -5.32 -5.55
CA SER A 121 19.58 -6.34 -4.57
C SER A 121 18.82 -7.67 -4.74
N TYR A 122 17.75 -7.66 -5.54
CA TYR A 122 16.92 -8.83 -5.83
C TYR A 122 17.31 -9.57 -7.12
N PHE A 123 18.22 -9.01 -7.93
CA PHE A 123 18.78 -9.62 -9.15
C PHE A 123 20.21 -10.08 -8.94
#